data_AF-A0A4P6FNU5-F1
#
_entry.id   AF-A0A4P6FNU5-F1
#
_cell.length_a   1.000
_cell.length_b   1.000
_cell.length_c   1.000
_cell.angle_alpha   90.00
_cell.angle_beta   90.00
_cell.angle_gamma   90.00
#
_symmetry.space_group_name_H-M   'P 1'
#
loop_
_entity.id
_entity.type
_entity.pdbx_description
1 polymer ?
#
loop_
_entity_poly.entity_id
_entity_poly.type
_entity_poly.pdbx_seq_one_letter_code
_entity_poly.pdbx_strand_id
1 'polypeptide(L)'
;MPTTLPRFQVTETPVVERALRVAAETWPGVARPELVNRLFEAAVAAIEARRGDAELARIGAVDLSAGAFDLAYGPDYLERLRDEWPE
;
A
#
# COMPACT_ATOMS: atom_id res chain seq x y z
N MET A 1 35.53 -13.59 -0.90
CA MET A 1 34.97 -12.37 -1.51
C MET A 1 34.20 -11.59 -0.45
N PRO A 2 34.78 -10.53 0.15
CA PRO A 2 34.01 -9.60 0.97
C PRO A 2 33.11 -8.78 0.04
N THR A 3 31.80 -8.82 0.29
CA THR A 3 30.80 -8.01 -0.39
C THR A 3 30.56 -6.76 0.44
N THR A 4 30.50 -5.56 -0.17
CA THR A 4 30.17 -4.30 0.52
C THR A 4 28.70 -4.24 0.96
N LEU A 5 27.85 -5.15 0.45
CA LEU A 5 26.44 -5.22 0.78
C LEU A 5 26.21 -5.80 2.20
N PRO A 6 25.28 -5.22 2.98
CA PRO A 6 24.85 -5.81 4.25
C PRO A 6 24.36 -7.24 4.08
N ARG A 7 24.71 -8.11 5.03
CA ARG A 7 24.19 -9.48 5.08
C ARG A 7 23.05 -9.54 6.08
N PHE A 8 21.96 -10.18 5.68
CA PHE A 8 20.83 -10.47 6.54
C PHE A 8 20.93 -11.92 6.99
N GLN A 9 20.81 -12.18 8.29
CA GLN A 9 20.68 -13.54 8.82
C GLN A 9 19.21 -13.90 8.82
N VAL A 10 18.84 -14.99 8.15
CA VAL A 10 17.46 -15.49 8.10
C VAL A 10 17.48 -16.94 8.56
N THR A 11 16.68 -17.23 9.59
CA THR A 11 16.43 -18.61 10.02
C THR A 11 15.36 -19.22 9.13
N GLU A 12 15.60 -20.42 8.63
CA GLU A 12 14.61 -21.19 7.87
C GLU A 12 13.52 -21.70 8.80
N THR A 13 12.50 -20.86 8.98
CA THR A 13 11.26 -21.24 9.68
C THR A 13 10.32 -21.97 8.70
N PRO A 14 9.29 -22.69 9.19
CA PRO A 14 8.31 -23.34 8.30
C PRO A 14 7.63 -22.38 7.32
N VAL A 15 7.50 -21.10 7.69
CA VAL A 15 6.96 -20.05 6.82
C VAL A 15 7.92 -19.74 5.67
N VAL A 16 9.22 -19.62 5.98
CA VAL A 16 10.27 -19.38 4.98
C VAL A 16 10.40 -20.58 4.03
N GLU A 17 10.38 -21.79 4.57
CA GLU A 17 10.39 -23.02 3.76
C GLU A 17 9.19 -23.08 2.82
N ARG A 18 7.98 -22.82 3.33
CA ARG A 18 6.75 -22.76 2.51
C ARG A 18 6.86 -21.69 1.43
N ALA A 19 7.36 -20.50 1.75
CA ALA A 19 7.54 -19.42 0.78
C ALA A 19 8.50 -19.83 -0.35
N LEU A 20 9.61 -20.47 -0.02
CA LEU A 20 10.59 -20.94 -1.00
C LEU A 20 10.07 -22.09 -1.85
N ARG A 21 9.24 -22.98 -1.30
CA ARG A 21 8.55 -24.02 -2.07
C ARG A 21 7.60 -23.42 -3.11
N VAL A 22 6.75 -22.49 -2.68
CA VAL A 22 5.84 -21.76 -3.60
C VAL A 22 6.63 -20.99 -4.66
N ALA A 23 7.75 -20.37 -4.28
CA ALA A 23 8.63 -19.68 -5.23
C ALA A 23 9.23 -20.65 -6.26
N ALA A 24 9.66 -21.84 -5.85
CA ALA A 24 10.20 -22.85 -6.76
C ALA A 24 9.15 -23.40 -7.74
N GLU A 25 7.91 -23.55 -7.28
CA GLU A 25 6.76 -23.91 -8.14
C GLU A 25 6.44 -22.78 -9.14
N THR A 26 6.53 -21.52 -8.71
CA THR A 26 6.25 -20.33 -9.54
C THR A 26 7.36 -20.04 -10.55
N TRP A 27 8.62 -20.28 -10.16
CA TRP A 27 9.81 -20.07 -10.99
C TRP A 27 10.65 -21.36 -11.07
N PRO A 28 10.23 -22.34 -11.89
CA PRO A 28 10.93 -23.61 -12.01
C PRO A 28 12.37 -23.45 -12.54
N GLY A 29 13.29 -24.26 -12.01
CA GLY A 29 14.70 -24.29 -12.47
C GLY A 29 15.58 -23.15 -11.95
N VAL A 30 15.04 -22.26 -11.11
CA VAL A 30 15.80 -21.15 -10.52
C VAL A 30 16.51 -21.59 -9.25
N ALA A 31 17.76 -21.16 -9.08
CA ALA A 31 18.56 -21.47 -7.90
C ALA A 31 17.95 -20.82 -6.64
N ARG A 32 18.10 -21.49 -5.50
CA ARG A 32 17.50 -21.07 -4.22
C ARG A 32 17.83 -19.61 -3.81
N PRO A 33 19.07 -19.10 -3.93
CA PRO A 33 19.37 -17.69 -3.61
C PRO A 33 18.63 -16.70 -4.52
N GLU A 34 18.43 -17.07 -5.79
CA GLU A 34 17.72 -16.25 -6.75
C GLU A 34 16.20 -16.25 -6.48
N LEU A 35 15.65 -17.37 -5.99
CA LEU A 35 14.27 -17.41 -5.50
C LEU A 35 14.03 -16.42 -4.35
N VAL A 36 15.02 -16.24 -3.45
CA VAL A 36 14.92 -15.25 -2.36
C VAL A 36 14.84 -13.83 -2.92
N ASN A 37 15.67 -13.50 -3.91
CA ASN A 37 15.62 -12.18 -4.56
C ASN A 37 14.25 -11.93 -5.21
N ARG A 38 13.75 -12.90 -5.99
CA ARG A 38 12.43 -12.78 -6.64
C ARG A 38 11.28 -12.66 -5.65
N LEU A 39 11.37 -13.34 -4.50
CA LEU A 39 10.40 -13.18 -3.43
C LEU A 39 10.39 -11.74 -2.88
N PHE A 40 11.57 -11.13 -2.69
CA PHE A 40 11.64 -9.72 -2.26
C PHE A 40 11.08 -8.76 -3.31
N GLU A 41 11.42 -8.95 -4.58
CA GLU A 41 10.88 -8.14 -5.68
C GLU A 41 9.35 -8.24 -5.77
N ALA A 42 8.82 -9.47 -5.73
CA ALA A 42 7.37 -9.71 -5.73
C ALA A 42 6.69 -9.09 -4.49
N ALA A 43 7.34 -9.16 -3.33
CA ALA A 43 6.81 -8.55 -2.10
C ALA A 43 6.75 -7.02 -2.20
N VAL A 44 7.78 -6.37 -2.75
CA VAL A 44 7.80 -4.91 -2.96
C VAL A 44 6.67 -4.51 -3.90
N ALA A 45 6.56 -5.15 -5.07
CA ALA A 45 5.51 -4.86 -6.03
C ALA A 45 4.10 -5.00 -5.41
N ALA A 46 3.88 -6.05 -4.63
CA ALA A 46 2.60 -6.28 -3.96
C ALA A 46 2.29 -5.25 -2.84
N ILE A 47 3.31 -4.74 -2.14
CA ILE A 47 3.15 -3.69 -1.12
C ILE A 47 2.85 -2.35 -1.79
N GLU A 48 3.55 -2.02 -2.86
CA GLU A 48 3.35 -0.78 -3.62
C GLU A 48 1.96 -0.74 -4.26
N ALA A 49 1.52 -1.83 -4.89
CA ALA A 49 0.17 -1.95 -5.44
C ALA A 49 -0.91 -1.69 -4.38
N ARG A 50 -0.79 -2.33 -3.20
CA ARG A 50 -1.73 -2.11 -2.07
C ARG A 50 -1.76 -0.66 -1.59
N ARG A 51 -0.62 0.04 -1.61
CA ARG A 51 -0.57 1.48 -1.26
C ARG A 51 -1.24 2.33 -2.33
N GLY A 52 -1.03 2.02 -3.60
CA GLY A 52 -1.71 2.68 -4.72
C GLY A 52 -3.22 2.51 -4.64
N ASP A 53 -3.71 1.29 -4.40
CA ASP A 53 -5.14 1.01 -4.27
C ASP A 53 -5.78 1.76 -3.09
N ALA A 54 -5.08 1.83 -1.95
CA ALA A 54 -5.56 2.57 -0.78
C ALA A 54 -5.63 4.08 -1.06
N GLU A 55 -4.67 4.63 -1.79
CA GLU A 55 -4.67 6.04 -2.17
C GLU A 55 -5.80 6.36 -3.17
N LEU A 56 -6.02 5.50 -4.17
CA LEU A 56 -7.13 5.65 -5.12
C LEU A 56 -8.49 5.53 -4.42
N ALA A 57 -8.64 4.61 -3.48
CA ALA A 57 -9.86 4.48 -2.68
C ALA A 57 -10.12 5.74 -1.84
N ARG A 58 -9.06 6.32 -1.25
CA ARG A 58 -9.16 7.58 -0.50
C ARG A 58 -9.60 8.74 -1.40
N ILE A 59 -8.98 8.89 -2.57
CA ILE A 59 -9.34 9.93 -3.54
C ILE A 59 -10.81 9.75 -3.98
N GLY A 60 -11.21 8.53 -4.33
CA GLY A 60 -12.61 8.25 -4.68
C GLY A 60 -13.61 8.59 -3.58
N ALA A 61 -13.26 8.33 -2.30
CA ALA A 61 -14.12 8.73 -1.17
C ALA A 61 -14.21 10.26 -1.00
N VAL A 62 -13.11 10.99 -1.25
CA VAL A 62 -13.12 12.46 -1.27
C VAL A 62 -13.99 12.96 -2.41
N ASP A 63 -13.80 12.48 -3.64
CA ASP A 63 -14.58 12.91 -4.80
C ASP A 63 -16.08 12.61 -4.65
N LEU A 64 -16.44 11.46 -4.06
CA LEU A 64 -17.83 11.10 -3.78
C LEU A 64 -18.50 11.99 -2.73
N SER A 65 -17.72 12.50 -1.78
CA SER A 65 -18.24 13.35 -0.70
C SER A 65 -18.11 14.85 -1.00
N ALA A 66 -17.21 15.22 -1.92
CA ALA A 66 -17.05 16.59 -2.38
C ALA A 66 -18.33 17.05 -3.07
N GLY A 67 -18.89 18.17 -2.60
CA GLY A 67 -20.12 18.74 -3.13
C GLY A 67 -21.41 18.02 -2.73
N ALA A 68 -21.33 16.91 -1.99
CA ALA A 68 -22.51 16.16 -1.53
C ALA A 68 -23.45 17.00 -0.64
N PHE A 69 -22.93 18.08 -0.04
CA PHE A 69 -23.69 18.99 0.80
C PHE A 69 -23.87 20.39 0.20
N ASP A 70 -23.47 20.64 -1.04
CA ASP A 70 -23.62 21.97 -1.67
C ASP A 70 -25.09 22.40 -1.80
N LEU A 71 -26.01 21.43 -1.87
CA LEU A 71 -27.46 21.68 -1.83
C LEU A 71 -27.97 22.01 -0.41
N ALA A 72 -27.30 21.52 0.63
CA ALA A 72 -27.67 21.75 2.03
C ALA A 72 -27.03 23.03 2.60
N TYR A 73 -25.81 23.33 2.16
CA TYR A 73 -25.03 24.49 2.57
C TYR A 73 -24.69 25.32 1.34
N GLY A 74 -25.62 26.19 0.97
CA GLY A 74 -25.41 27.12 -0.14
C GLY A 74 -24.24 28.09 0.11
N PRO A 75 -23.81 28.84 -0.92
CA PRO A 75 -22.60 29.67 -0.89
C PRO A 75 -22.55 30.66 0.29
N ASP A 76 -23.70 31.22 0.64
CA ASP A 76 -23.82 32.27 1.67
C ASP A 76 -24.18 31.68 3.04
N TYR A 77 -24.26 30.35 3.18
CA TYR A 77 -24.72 29.68 4.40
C TYR A 77 -23.84 30.02 5.61
N LEU A 78 -22.52 30.05 5.42
CA LEU A 78 -21.56 30.34 6.49
C LEU A 78 -21.65 31.78 6.98
N GLU A 79 -21.92 32.73 6.09
CA GLU A 79 -22.07 34.14 6.43
C GLU A 79 -23.36 34.36 7.24
N ARG A 80 -24.49 33.79 6.78
CA ARG A 80 -25.74 33.85 7.55
C ARG A 80 -25.62 33.20 8.93
N LEU A 81 -24.91 32.08 9.04
CA LEU A 81 -24.72 31.40 10.33
C LEU A 81 -23.90 32.25 11.32
N ARG A 82 -22.95 33.05 10.81
CA ARG A 82 -22.16 33.97 11.64
C ARG A 82 -22.97 35.18 12.08
N ASP A 83 -23.88 35.67 11.24
CA ASP A 83 -24.79 36.77 11.60
C ASP A 83 -25.77 36.38 12.72
N GLU A 84 -26.10 35.09 12.86
CA GLU A 84 -26.97 34.56 13.92
C GLU A 84 -26.30 34.52 15.31
N TRP A 85 -24.97 34.64 15.37
CA TRP A 85 -24.21 34.70 16.61
C TRP A 85 -23.41 36.00 16.71
N PRO A 86 -24.06 37.13 17.06
CA PRO A 86 -23.33 38.34 17.41
C PRO A 86 -22.56 38.09 18.73
N GLU A 87 -21.35 38.63 18.81
CA GLU A 87 -20.41 38.48 19.96
C GLU A 87 -21.05 38.74 21.34
#